data_AF-B1ZTB5-F1
#
_entry.id   AF-B1ZTB5-F1
#
_cell.length_a   1.000
_cell.length_b   1.000
_cell.length_c   1.000
_cell.angle_alpha   90.00
_cell.angle_beta   90.00
_cell.angle_gamma   90.00
#
_symmetry.space_group_name_H-M   'P 1'
#
loop_
_entity.id
_entity.type
_entity.pdbx_description
1 polymer ?
#
loop_
_entity_poly.entity_id
_entity_poly.type
_entity_poly.pdbx_seq_one_letter_code
_entity_poly.pdbx_strand_id
1 'polypeptide(L)' 'MDSSASLPPHVLDEDLQIVRATLASISDEVHRLSPVAGEAVSDALAKIDEAHEEFLRHSFAAD' A
#
# COMPACT_ATOMS: atom_id res chain seq x y z
N MET A 1 0.31 -29.85 -6.46
CA MET A 1 0.54 -28.97 -5.30
C MET A 1 0.26 -27.57 -5.79
N ASP A 2 -0.98 -27.12 -5.70
CA ASP A 2 -1.37 -25.75 -6.05
C ASP A 2 -2.35 -25.29 -4.98
N SER A 3 -1.80 -24.83 -3.85
CA SER A 3 -2.55 -24.04 -2.88
C SER A 3 -2.19 -22.58 -3.09
N SER A 4 -2.64 -22.01 -4.21
CA SER A 4 -2.90 -20.58 -4.31
C SER A 4 -4.12 -20.29 -3.44
N ALA A 5 -3.96 -20.43 -2.12
CA ALA A 5 -4.95 -19.94 -1.19
C ALA A 5 -5.00 -18.43 -1.39
N SER A 6 -6.07 -17.94 -2.00
CA SER A 6 -6.40 -16.53 -2.02
C SER A 6 -6.33 -16.07 -0.56
N LEU A 7 -5.36 -15.22 -0.23
CA LEU A 7 -5.30 -14.63 1.09
C LEU A 7 -6.62 -13.91 1.35
N PRO A 8 -7.14 -13.97 2.58
CA PRO A 8 -8.34 -13.24 2.91
C PRO A 8 -8.11 -11.74 2.63
N PRO A 9 -9.12 -11.02 2.09
CA PRO A 9 -9.00 -9.61 1.72
C PRO A 9 -8.47 -8.73 2.88
N HIS A 10 -8.80 -9.06 4.14
CA HIS A 10 -8.32 -8.35 5.33
C HIS A 10 -6.82 -8.53 5.64
N VAL A 11 -6.23 -9.68 5.31
CA VAL A 11 -4.78 -9.92 5.51
C VAL A 11 -3.97 -9.09 4.51
N LEU A 12 -4.47 -9.00 3.28
CA LEU A 12 -3.87 -8.16 2.24
C LEU A 12 -3.92 -6.67 2.61
N ASP A 13 -4.97 -6.22 3.31
CA ASP A 13 -5.06 -4.84 3.80
C ASP A 13 -4.05 -4.57 4.93
N GLU A 14 -3.93 -5.47 5.92
CA GLU A 14 -2.98 -5.30 7.03
C GLU A 14 -1.51 -5.23 6.54
N ASP A 15 -1.11 -6.16 5.68
CA ASP A 15 0.24 -6.16 5.08
C ASP A 15 0.50 -4.89 4.27
N LEU A 16 -0.51 -4.41 3.51
CA LEU A 16 -0.40 -3.21 2.72
C LEU A 16 -0.27 -1.95 3.60
N GLN A 17 -0.97 -1.89 4.74
CA GLN A 17 -0.84 -0.82 5.71
C GLN A 17 0.55 -0.80 6.39
N ILE A 18 1.15 -1.96 6.64
CA ILE A 18 2.53 -2.04 7.15
C ILE A 18 3.52 -1.46 6.14
N VAL A 19 3.38 -1.83 4.85
CA VAL A 19 4.22 -1.29 3.77
C VAL A 19 4.03 0.22 3.65
N ARG A 20 2.78 0.70 3.67
CA ARG A 20 2.45 2.13 3.64
C ARG A 20 3.12 2.89 4.78
N ALA A 21 2.98 2.42 6.02
CA ALA A 21 3.56 3.06 7.19
C ALA A 21 5.09 3.11 7.11
N THR A 22 5.71 2.03 6.64
CA THR A 22 7.16 1.95 6.43
C THR A 22 7.62 2.99 5.41
N LEU A 23 6.98 3.05 4.23
CA LEU A 23 7.31 4.02 3.17
C LEU A 23 7.14 5.46 3.64
N ALA A 24 6.05 5.75 4.35
CA ALA A 24 5.80 7.08 4.92
C ALA A 24 6.90 7.48 5.92
N SER A 25 7.35 6.55 6.76
CA SER A 25 8.38 6.82 7.77
C SER A 25 9.76 7.19 7.20
N ILE A 26 10.08 6.72 5.98
CA ILE A 26 11.38 6.94 5.34
C ILE A 26 11.33 8.00 4.22
N SER A 27 10.14 8.49 3.85
CA SER A 27 9.92 9.32 2.66
C SER A 27 10.80 10.58 2.65
N ASP A 28 10.82 11.34 3.75
CA ASP A 28 11.62 12.56 3.88
C ASP A 28 13.12 12.28 3.74
N GLU A 29 13.60 11.19 4.35
CA GLU A 29 15.01 10.83 4.30
C GLU A 29 15.42 10.38 2.90
N VAL A 30 14.61 9.55 2.25
CA VAL A 30 14.83 9.11 0.88
C VAL A 30 14.84 10.31 -0.07
N HIS A 31 13.90 11.24 0.07
CA HIS A 31 13.83 12.42 -0.79
C HIS A 31 15.04 13.36 -0.60
N ARG A 32 15.51 13.56 0.65
CA ARG A 32 16.73 14.33 0.92
C ARG A 32 17.98 13.72 0.27
N LEU A 33 18.10 12.40 0.28
CA LEU A 33 19.25 11.69 -0.27
C LEU A 33 19.18 11.57 -1.80
N SER A 34 17.96 11.43 -2.35
CA SER A 34 17.70 11.30 -3.77
C SER A 34 16.28 11.80 -4.09
N PRO A 35 16.14 12.98 -4.72
CA PRO A 35 14.83 13.51 -5.08
C PRO A 35 14.01 12.54 -5.94
N VAL A 36 14.65 11.87 -6.90
CA VAL A 36 14.03 10.87 -7.78
C VAL A 36 13.50 9.67 -6.99
N ALA A 37 14.26 9.18 -6.01
CA ALA A 37 13.79 8.10 -5.16
C ALA A 37 12.64 8.56 -4.24
N GLY A 38 12.68 9.81 -3.77
CA GLY A 38 11.60 10.41 -2.99
C GLY A 38 10.30 10.53 -3.78
N GLU A 39 10.38 10.95 -5.05
CA GLU A 39 9.23 10.95 -5.98
C GLU A 39 8.67 9.54 -6.16
N ALA A 40 9.55 8.54 -6.36
CA ALA A 40 9.10 7.15 -6.47
C ALA A 40 8.41 6.63 -5.20
N VAL A 41 8.87 7.03 -4.00
CA VAL A 41 8.20 6.70 -2.73
C VAL A 41 6.85 7.40 -2.62
N SER A 42 6.76 8.67 -3.02
CA SER A 42 5.50 9.42 -3.06
C SER A 42 4.48 8.76 -4.00
N ASP A 43 4.91 8.35 -5.20
CA ASP A 43 4.07 7.64 -6.16
C ASP A 43 3.60 6.28 -5.62
N ALA A 44 4.46 5.55 -4.91
CA ALA A 44 4.11 4.29 -4.27
C ALA A 44 3.04 4.48 -3.19
N LEU A 45 3.19 5.50 -2.33
CA LEU A 45 2.20 5.83 -1.30
C LEU A 45 0.83 6.16 -1.91
N ALA A 46 0.80 6.98 -2.98
CA ALA A 46 -0.43 7.34 -3.66
C ALA A 46 -1.18 6.11 -4.23
N LYS A 47 -0.45 5.17 -4.84
CA LYS A 47 -1.04 3.93 -5.38
C LYS A 47 -1.56 3.00 -4.29
N ILE A 48 -0.88 2.97 -3.14
CA ILE A 48 -1.34 2.20 -1.98
C ILE A 48 -2.63 2.80 -1.41
N ASP A 49 -2.69 4.13 -1.29
CA ASP A 49 -3.89 4.83 -0.84
C ASP A 49 -5.07 4.59 -1.81
N GLU A 50 -4.85 4.67 -3.12
CA GLU A 50 -5.86 4.36 -4.14
C GLU A 50 -6.39 2.91 -4.02
N ALA A 51 -5.49 1.94 -3.88
CA ALA A 51 -5.86 0.54 -3.71
C ALA A 51 -6.68 0.30 -2.43
N HIS A 52 -6.32 0.97 -1.33
CA HIS A 52 -7.07 0.90 -0.08
C HIS A 52 -8.46 1.52 -0.21
N GLU A 53 -8.59 2.68 -0.87
CA GLU A 53 -9.89 3.29 -1.13
C GLU A 53 -10.79 2.41 -2.01
N GLU A 54 -10.22 1.78 -3.05
CA GLU A 54 -10.93 0.83 -3.90
C GLU A 54 -11.39 -0.40 -3.09
N PHE A 55 -10.51 -0.94 -2.24
CA PHE A 55 -10.84 -2.04 -1.34
C PHE A 55 -12.02 -1.70 -0.41
N LEU A 56 -11.98 -0.53 0.24
CA LEU A 56 -13.07 -0.07 1.09
C LEU A 56 -14.37 0.07 0.29
N ARG A 57 -14.31 0.69 -0.90
CA ARG A 57 -15.48 0.87 -1.78
C ARG A 57 -16.13 -0.47 -2.15
N HIS A 58 -15.33 -1.49 -2.47
CA HIS A 58 -15.85 -2.83 -2.77
C HIS A 58 -16.34 -3.59 -1.53
N SER A 59 -15.71 -3.37 -0.38
CA SER A 59 -16.12 -3.98 0.88
C SER A 59 -17.47 -3.46 1.37
N PHE A 60 -17.75 -2.16 1.20
CA PHE A 60 -19.03 -1.55 1.58
C PHE A 60 -20.14 -1.68 0.53
N ALA A 61 -19.81 -2.06 -0.71
CA ALA A 61 -20.80 -2.29 -1.77
C ALA A 61 -21.33 -3.73 -1.79
N ALA A 62 -20.75 -4.63 -0.99
CA ALA A 62 -21.12 -6.04 -0.90
C ALA A 62 -22.09 -6.34 0.27
N ASP A 63 -22.45 -5.33 1.07
CA ASP A 63 -23.42 -5.38 2.17
C ASP A 63 -24.83 -4.89 1.77
#